data_AF-A0AAV4ANX1-F1
#
_entry.id   AF-A0AAV4ANX1-F1
#
_cell.length_a   1.000
_cell.length_b   1.000
_cell.length_c   1.000
_cell.angle_alpha   90.00
_cell.angle_beta   90.00
_cell.angle_gamma   90.00
#
_symmetry.space_group_name_H-M   'P 1'
#
loop_
_entity.id
_entity.type
_entity.pdbx_description
1 polymer ?
#
loop_
_entity_poly.entity_id
_entity_poly.type
_entity_poly.pdbx_seq_one_letter_code
_entity_poly.pdbx_strand_id
1 'polypeptide(L)'
;MNLTRQLQQIVASTERAQAATDADPVTKMVESHLKKFSTDQHRILSNLREDLQQQNQALISDISRLLEGFASLVGQVVKKEVETALTELNLGASEVSGSSKLADDSRQASVRVSDSGSIRTWSKVHRETVLSEDCSSSSVNCASVEDAMKQQHIVTETKAWTRNKKKQSQQQVPVKSSASVTNAKSNGGSIGVVKPHINTEGASPAEPNLSVYAGIHSEENVSSSVHFFPDDHPANMLVFNVSSLAVSGKITKSPVYYLQDCPCKVQLGLWFDSKNELAMNATLWGLAPQALNPPRIFTLNGSIKNKNSGSYTALFAVESQPFSLKKSTSQTIKMDLSLRTKRGTHSNLTIANLQSRNYVMDDRDSISINWNVISKDEFANLL
;
A
#
# COMPACT_ATOMS: atom_id res chain seq x y z
N MET A 1 -17.53 5.25 20.72
CA MET A 1 -18.48 4.13 20.86
C MET A 1 -19.35 4.18 22.14
N ASN A 2 -19.47 5.32 22.86
CA ASN A 2 -20.25 5.38 24.11
C ASN A 2 -21.58 6.16 24.02
N LEU A 3 -21.83 6.87 22.92
CA LEU A 3 -23.00 7.75 22.79
C LEU A 3 -24.32 6.97 22.60
N THR A 4 -24.28 5.87 21.86
CA THR A 4 -25.46 5.05 21.54
C THR A 4 -26.03 4.36 22.79
N ARG A 5 -25.17 3.95 23.72
CA ARG A 5 -25.57 3.37 25.01
C ARG A 5 -26.20 4.41 25.95
N GLN A 6 -25.66 5.64 25.96
CA GLN A 6 -26.24 6.72 26.76
C GLN A 6 -27.62 7.13 26.24
N LEU A 7 -27.80 7.22 24.92
CA LEU A 7 -29.11 7.50 24.31
C LEU A 7 -30.13 6.39 24.60
N GLN A 8 -29.73 5.11 24.51
CA GLN A 8 -30.61 4.00 24.87
C GLN A 8 -31.00 3.99 26.35
N GLN A 9 -30.09 4.37 27.26
CA GLN A 9 -30.43 4.48 28.68
C GLN A 9 -31.43 5.61 28.97
N ILE A 10 -31.30 6.76 28.30
CA ILE A 10 -32.21 7.90 28.49
C ILE A 10 -33.62 7.57 27.94
N VAL A 11 -33.70 6.91 26.79
CA VAL A 11 -34.99 6.44 26.23
C VAL A 11 -35.66 5.44 27.17
N ALA A 12 -34.91 4.43 27.65
CA ALA A 12 -35.43 3.42 28.56
C ALA A 12 -35.87 3.98 29.93
N SER A 13 -35.25 5.07 30.41
CA SER A 13 -35.69 5.73 31.64
C SER A 13 -36.95 6.59 31.45
N THR A 14 -37.18 7.09 30.24
CA THR A 14 -38.33 7.97 29.94
C THR A 14 -39.62 7.16 29.75
N GLU A 15 -39.53 5.98 29.13
CA GLU A 15 -40.69 5.08 28.94
C GLU A 15 -41.28 4.55 30.25
N ARG A 16 -40.47 4.44 31.32
CA ARG A 16 -40.95 4.00 32.65
C ARG A 16 -41.70 5.07 33.43
N ALA A 17 -41.63 6.35 33.02
CA ALA A 17 -42.25 7.46 33.73
C ALA A 17 -43.66 7.82 33.22
N GLN A 18 -44.10 7.26 32.09
CA GLN A 18 -45.36 7.65 31.41
C GLN A 18 -46.65 6.99 31.94
N ALA A 19 -46.61 6.28 33.08
CA ALA A 19 -47.80 5.64 33.64
C ALA A 19 -48.63 6.50 34.62
N ALA A 20 -48.30 7.79 34.81
CA ALA A 20 -49.05 8.69 35.69
C ALA A 20 -49.49 9.96 34.94
N THR A 21 -50.81 10.14 34.86
CA THR A 21 -51.55 11.27 34.30
C THR A 21 -51.25 12.58 35.04
N ASP A 22 -50.14 13.21 34.70
CA ASP A 22 -49.98 14.66 34.47
C ASP A 22 -48.52 14.85 34.03
N ALA A 23 -48.31 15.01 32.71
CA ALA A 23 -46.96 15.08 32.16
C ALA A 23 -46.23 16.32 32.70
N ASP A 24 -45.33 16.07 33.64
CA ASP A 24 -44.44 17.04 34.29
C ASP A 24 -43.85 18.00 33.22
N PRO A 25 -43.90 19.33 33.40
CA PRO A 25 -43.26 20.29 32.50
C PRO A 25 -41.81 19.94 32.14
N VAL A 26 -41.10 19.23 33.04
CA VAL A 26 -39.76 18.71 32.78
C VAL A 26 -39.74 17.69 31.63
N THR A 27 -40.71 16.77 31.57
CA THR A 27 -40.80 15.75 30.50
C THR A 27 -40.99 16.40 29.12
N LYS A 28 -41.87 17.41 29.03
CA LYS A 28 -42.08 18.17 27.77
C LYS A 28 -40.82 18.92 27.33
N MET A 29 -40.07 19.48 28.28
CA MET A 29 -38.79 20.14 27.98
C MET A 29 -37.74 19.15 27.46
N VAL A 30 -37.63 17.97 28.08
CA VAL A 30 -36.71 16.92 27.65
C VAL A 30 -37.07 16.40 26.25
N GLU A 31 -38.35 16.14 25.98
CA GLU A 31 -38.83 15.73 24.65
C GLU A 31 -38.52 16.80 23.58
N SER A 32 -38.73 18.08 23.91
CA SER A 32 -38.40 19.20 23.02
C SER A 32 -36.89 19.26 22.71
N HIS A 33 -36.03 19.10 23.73
CA HIS A 33 -34.58 19.08 23.56
C HIS A 33 -34.11 17.87 22.73
N LEU A 34 -34.68 16.68 22.97
CA LEU A 34 -34.38 15.49 22.18
C LEU A 34 -34.79 15.67 20.72
N LYS A 35 -35.97 16.26 20.46
CA LYS A 35 -36.44 16.56 19.11
C LYS A 35 -35.55 17.57 18.40
N LYS A 36 -35.14 18.64 19.09
CA LYS A 36 -34.20 19.63 18.56
C LYS A 36 -32.85 18.99 18.23
N PHE A 37 -32.30 18.21 19.15
CA PHE A 37 -31.05 17.48 18.94
C PHE A 37 -31.12 16.50 17.77
N SER A 38 -32.20 15.73 17.65
CA SER A 38 -32.43 14.83 16.51
C SER A 38 -32.49 15.60 15.18
N THR A 39 -33.17 16.75 15.15
CA THR A 39 -33.23 17.62 13.98
C THR A 39 -31.84 18.15 13.60
N ASP A 40 -31.05 18.59 14.58
CA ASP A 40 -29.69 19.08 14.38
C ASP A 40 -28.77 17.95 13.86
N GLN A 41 -28.90 16.74 14.38
CA GLN A 41 -28.15 15.58 13.87
C GLN A 41 -28.49 15.26 12.41
N HIS A 42 -29.77 15.24 12.06
CA HIS A 42 -30.19 15.03 10.67
C HIS A 42 -29.65 16.11 9.73
N ARG A 43 -29.65 17.37 10.18
CA ARG A 43 -29.08 18.49 9.42
C ARG A 43 -27.57 18.32 9.21
N ILE A 44 -26.82 18.00 10.26
CA ILE A 44 -25.37 17.77 10.17
C ILE A 44 -25.05 16.62 9.21
N LEU A 45 -25.78 15.50 9.31
CA LEU A 45 -25.59 14.35 8.43
C LEU A 45 -25.94 14.69 6.97
N SER A 46 -26.98 15.48 6.73
CA SER A 46 -27.34 15.95 5.39
C SER A 46 -26.23 16.82 4.79
N ASN A 47 -25.72 17.78 5.56
CA ASN A 47 -24.63 18.65 5.11
C ASN A 47 -23.36 17.84 4.81
N LEU A 48 -22.98 16.91 5.68
CA LEU A 48 -21.81 16.03 5.45
C LEU A 48 -21.96 15.17 4.19
N ARG A 49 -23.18 14.68 3.92
CA ARG A 49 -23.47 13.93 2.70
C ARG A 49 -23.35 14.79 1.46
N GLU A 50 -23.84 16.03 1.51
CA GLU A 50 -23.73 16.99 0.43
C GLU A 50 -22.28 17.38 0.15
N ASP A 51 -21.51 17.71 1.19
CA ASP A 51 -20.08 18.05 1.07
C ASP A 51 -19.28 16.89 0.46
N LEU A 52 -19.54 15.65 0.90
CA LEU A 52 -18.86 14.47 0.37
C LEU A 52 -19.25 14.20 -1.10
N GLN A 53 -20.51 14.46 -1.46
CA GLN A 53 -20.96 14.37 -2.85
C GLN A 53 -20.29 15.44 -3.73
N GLN A 54 -20.17 16.69 -3.24
CA GLN A 54 -19.48 17.77 -3.95
C GLN A 54 -17.99 17.46 -4.12
N GLN A 55 -17.31 16.95 -3.09
CA GLN A 55 -15.91 16.54 -3.17
C GLN A 55 -15.71 15.41 -4.20
N ASN A 56 -16.58 14.42 -4.21
CA ASN A 56 -16.52 13.34 -5.20
C ASN A 56 -16.73 13.86 -6.63
N GLN A 57 -17.67 14.78 -6.84
CA GLN A 57 -17.89 15.40 -8.16
C GLN A 57 -16.68 16.23 -8.61
N ALA A 58 -16.08 17.00 -7.71
CA ALA A 58 -14.86 17.76 -8.00
C ALA A 58 -13.69 16.84 -8.39
N LEU A 59 -13.49 15.74 -7.65
CA LEU A 59 -12.46 14.75 -7.93
C LEU A 59 -12.68 14.06 -9.30
N ILE A 60 -13.92 13.65 -9.60
CA ILE A 60 -14.26 13.06 -10.91
C ILE A 60 -13.98 14.05 -12.05
N SER A 61 -14.30 15.33 -11.86
CA SER A 61 -14.01 16.39 -12.83
C SER A 61 -12.50 16.56 -13.05
N ASP A 62 -11.70 16.56 -11.98
CA ASP A 62 -10.24 16.68 -12.08
C ASP A 62 -9.59 15.48 -12.78
N ILE A 63 -10.04 14.26 -12.46
CA ILE A 63 -9.59 13.03 -13.14
C ILE A 63 -9.94 13.10 -14.63
N SER A 64 -11.16 13.53 -14.97
CA SER A 64 -11.61 13.64 -16.37
C SER A 64 -10.75 14.62 -17.16
N ARG A 65 -10.42 15.79 -16.57
CA ARG A 65 -9.53 16.79 -17.17
C ARG A 65 -8.12 16.26 -17.37
N LEU A 66 -7.60 15.49 -16.40
CA LEU A 66 -6.27 14.88 -16.50
C LEU A 66 -6.22 13.86 -17.65
N LEU A 67 -7.23 13.00 -17.76
CA LEU A 67 -7.35 12.03 -18.86
C LEU A 67 -7.45 12.70 -20.23
N GLU A 68 -8.19 13.80 -20.34
CA GLU A 68 -8.25 14.60 -21.57
C GLU A 68 -6.88 15.19 -21.94
N GLY A 69 -6.14 15.70 -20.95
CA GLY A 69 -4.76 16.18 -21.14
C GLY A 69 -3.81 15.08 -21.63
N PHE A 70 -3.91 13.87 -21.05
CA PHE A 70 -3.14 12.71 -21.49
C PHE A 70 -3.50 12.29 -22.93
N ALA A 71 -4.79 12.23 -23.26
CA ALA A 71 -5.23 11.88 -24.60
C ALA A 71 -4.72 12.88 -25.66
N SER A 72 -4.74 14.18 -25.33
CA SER A 72 -4.18 15.24 -26.18
C SER A 72 -2.68 15.07 -26.40
N LEU A 73 -1.91 14.81 -25.33
CA LEU A 73 -0.47 14.60 -25.41
C LEU A 73 -0.12 13.37 -26.27
N VAL A 74 -0.79 12.24 -26.04
CA VAL A 74 -0.60 11.02 -26.83
C VAL A 74 -0.95 11.27 -28.30
N GLY A 75 -2.05 11.97 -28.57
CA GLY A 75 -2.44 12.35 -29.93
C GLY A 75 -1.37 13.19 -30.64
N GLN A 76 -0.70 14.11 -29.93
CA GLN A 76 0.40 14.91 -30.49
C GLN A 76 1.65 14.07 -30.77
N VAL A 77 2.01 13.14 -29.88
CA VAL A 77 3.17 12.26 -30.08
C VAL A 77 2.95 11.36 -31.29
N VAL A 78 1.80 10.69 -31.36
CA VAL A 78 1.43 9.82 -32.50
C VAL A 78 1.41 10.63 -33.80
N LYS A 79 0.84 11.84 -33.80
CA LYS A 79 0.85 12.72 -34.99
C LYS A 79 2.28 13.01 -35.45
N LYS A 80 3.18 13.40 -34.55
CA LYS A 80 4.59 13.71 -34.87
C LYS A 80 5.33 12.49 -35.41
N GLU A 81 5.12 11.31 -34.82
CA GLU A 81 5.74 10.07 -35.28
C GLU A 81 5.25 9.69 -36.69
N VAL A 82 3.95 9.82 -36.96
CA VAL A 82 3.38 9.56 -38.29
C VAL A 82 3.90 10.57 -39.32
N GLU A 83 3.97 11.85 -38.98
CA GLU A 83 4.56 12.88 -39.86
C GLU A 83 6.04 12.58 -40.17
N THR A 84 6.81 12.18 -39.16
CA THR A 84 8.22 11.78 -39.33
C THR A 84 8.36 10.58 -40.26
N ALA A 85 7.60 9.51 -40.01
CA ALA A 85 7.61 8.32 -40.85
C ALA A 85 7.19 8.62 -42.30
N LEU A 86 6.21 9.50 -42.49
CA LEU A 86 5.78 9.95 -43.82
C LEU A 86 6.89 10.72 -44.55
N THR A 87 7.64 11.57 -43.86
CA THR A 87 8.78 12.29 -44.46
C THR A 87 9.93 11.36 -44.84
N GLU A 88 10.24 10.36 -44.01
CA GLU A 88 11.27 9.35 -44.31
C GLU A 88 10.90 8.50 -45.54
N LEU A 89 9.64 8.09 -45.66
CA LEU A 89 9.14 7.36 -46.83
C LEU A 89 9.23 8.18 -48.13
N ASN A 90 8.92 9.48 -48.07
CA ASN A 90 9.01 10.36 -49.24
C ASN A 90 10.48 10.62 -49.67
N LEU A 91 11.42 10.67 -48.74
CA LEU A 91 12.85 10.80 -49.03
C LEU A 91 13.41 9.52 -49.66
N GLY A 92 13.04 8.34 -49.15
CA GLY A 92 13.50 7.04 -49.67
C GLY A 92 12.98 6.71 -51.08
N ALA A 93 11.81 7.23 -51.47
CA ALA A 93 11.26 7.03 -52.81
C ALA A 93 12.03 7.78 -53.92
N SER A 94 12.79 8.83 -53.57
CA SER A 94 13.50 9.66 -54.54
C SER A 94 14.88 9.11 -54.95
N GLU A 95 15.48 8.18 -54.19
CA GLU A 95 16.84 7.68 -54.45
C GLU A 95 16.89 6.45 -55.39
N VAL A 96 15.75 5.88 -55.79
CA VAL A 96 15.72 4.65 -56.63
C VAL A 96 15.52 4.92 -58.14
N SER A 97 15.26 6.17 -58.57
CA SER A 97 15.17 6.53 -60.01
C SER A 97 16.49 7.05 -60.58
N GLY A 98 17.57 6.31 -60.37
CA GLY A 98 18.92 6.69 -60.74
C GLY A 98 19.67 5.71 -61.64
N SER A 99 19.02 4.94 -62.52
CA SER A 99 19.68 4.33 -63.69
C SER A 99 18.67 3.63 -64.61
N SER A 100 18.17 4.35 -65.62
CA SER A 100 17.70 3.74 -66.86
C SER A 100 17.66 4.82 -67.95
N LYS A 101 18.71 4.83 -68.78
CA LYS A 101 18.63 5.46 -70.10
C LYS A 101 17.63 4.66 -70.91
N LEU A 102 16.56 5.30 -71.39
CA LEU A 102 16.09 5.21 -72.78
C LEU A 102 14.89 6.14 -73.01
N ALA A 103 15.10 7.03 -73.97
CA ALA A 103 14.16 7.56 -74.96
C ALA A 103 12.68 7.79 -74.58
N ASP A 104 12.36 9.08 -74.56
CA ASP A 104 11.40 9.72 -75.47
C ASP A 104 9.89 9.67 -75.17
N ASP A 105 9.39 10.90 -75.13
CA ASP A 105 8.04 11.41 -75.39
C ASP A 105 6.87 11.16 -74.42
N SER A 106 6.13 12.27 -74.24
CA SER A 106 4.70 12.37 -73.91
C SER A 106 4.24 12.64 -72.45
N ARG A 107 3.91 13.94 -72.28
CA ARG A 107 2.72 14.53 -71.61
C ARG A 107 2.65 14.58 -70.07
N GLN A 108 2.79 15.83 -69.62
CA GLN A 108 2.41 16.37 -68.31
C GLN A 108 0.99 15.97 -67.88
N ALA A 109 0.88 15.38 -66.68
CA ALA A 109 -0.35 15.36 -65.88
C ALA A 109 -0.04 15.94 -64.49
N SER A 110 -0.50 17.17 -64.26
CA SER A 110 -0.46 17.86 -62.97
C SER A 110 -1.50 17.24 -62.03
N VAL A 111 -1.05 16.45 -61.06
CA VAL A 111 -1.91 15.94 -59.99
C VAL A 111 -1.85 16.94 -58.83
N ARG A 112 -2.87 17.80 -58.75
CA ARG A 112 -3.15 18.64 -57.59
C ARG A 112 -3.80 17.76 -56.52
N VAL A 113 -3.06 17.43 -55.46
CA VAL A 113 -3.65 16.83 -54.25
C VAL A 113 -4.21 17.99 -53.41
N SER A 114 -5.53 18.04 -53.28
CA SER A 114 -6.23 19.01 -52.47
C SER A 114 -6.24 18.58 -51.00
N ASP A 115 -5.50 19.30 -50.16
CA ASP A 115 -5.66 19.26 -48.71
C ASP A 115 -7.06 19.75 -48.34
N SER A 116 -7.94 18.81 -47.95
CA SER A 116 -9.16 19.12 -47.20
C SER A 116 -9.04 18.54 -45.80
N GLY A 117 -8.57 19.38 -44.88
CA GLY A 117 -8.57 19.09 -43.45
C GLY A 117 -9.98 18.92 -42.93
N SER A 118 -10.41 17.69 -42.71
CA SER A 118 -11.61 17.37 -41.94
C SER A 118 -11.18 16.99 -40.52
N ILE A 119 -11.14 17.99 -39.64
CA ILE A 119 -11.07 17.77 -38.20
C ILE A 119 -12.45 17.24 -37.79
N ARG A 120 -12.58 15.91 -37.74
CA ARG A 120 -13.76 15.24 -37.20
C ARG A 120 -13.71 15.38 -35.68
N THR A 121 -14.33 16.43 -35.16
CA THR A 121 -14.61 16.60 -33.74
C THR A 121 -15.56 15.48 -33.29
N TRP A 122 -15.06 14.55 -32.48
CA TRP A 122 -15.90 13.62 -31.72
C TRP A 122 -16.42 14.39 -30.51
N SER A 123 -17.55 15.06 -30.69
CA SER A 123 -18.28 15.64 -29.58
C SER A 123 -19.74 15.20 -29.68
N LYS A 124 -20.30 14.80 -28.54
CA LYS A 124 -21.74 14.74 -28.21
C LYS A 124 -22.42 13.36 -28.23
N VAL A 125 -22.25 12.63 -27.13
CA VAL A 125 -23.17 11.61 -26.56
C VAL A 125 -22.95 11.69 -25.05
N HIS A 126 -23.85 11.98 -24.12
CA HIS A 126 -25.29 12.16 -24.04
C HIS A 126 -25.61 13.47 -23.28
N ARG A 127 -26.66 14.18 -23.70
CA ARG A 127 -27.37 15.14 -22.87
C ARG A 127 -28.69 14.46 -22.52
N GLU A 128 -28.84 13.97 -21.29
CA GLU A 128 -30.12 13.46 -20.82
C GLU A 128 -31.11 14.61 -20.72
N THR A 129 -32.22 14.41 -21.40
CA THR A 129 -33.39 15.28 -21.43
C THR A 129 -34.09 15.17 -20.09
N VAL A 130 -34.03 16.22 -19.29
CA VAL A 130 -34.98 16.43 -18.19
C VAL A 130 -36.30 16.87 -18.83
N LEU A 131 -37.24 15.94 -18.95
CA LEU A 131 -38.65 16.29 -19.11
C LEU A 131 -39.28 16.31 -17.73
N SER A 132 -39.59 17.53 -17.30
CA SER A 132 -40.54 17.82 -16.24
C SER A 132 -41.94 17.44 -16.73
N GLU A 133 -42.58 16.50 -16.05
CA GLU A 133 -44.04 16.41 -16.02
C GLU A 133 -44.50 16.51 -14.57
N ASP A 134 -45.25 17.58 -14.31
CA ASP A 134 -46.08 17.77 -13.14
C ASP A 134 -47.15 16.67 -13.08
N CYS A 135 -47.31 16.04 -11.92
CA CYS A 135 -48.60 15.53 -11.46
C CYS A 135 -48.62 15.45 -9.93
N SER A 136 -49.49 16.28 -9.35
CA SER A 136 -49.82 16.33 -7.93
C SER A 136 -50.63 15.12 -7.47
N SER A 137 -50.40 14.76 -6.19
CA SER A 137 -51.31 14.13 -5.21
C SER A 137 -51.91 12.74 -5.49
N SER A 138 -51.58 11.75 -4.65
CA SER A 138 -52.45 11.30 -3.55
C SER A 138 -51.89 10.07 -2.80
N SER A 139 -51.81 10.19 -1.47
CA SER A 139 -52.14 9.22 -0.42
C SER A 139 -51.94 7.69 -0.58
N VAL A 140 -51.21 7.15 0.41
CA VAL A 140 -51.56 5.96 1.25
C VAL A 140 -51.14 4.55 0.80
N ASN A 141 -50.49 3.90 1.76
CA ASN A 141 -50.37 2.48 2.10
C ASN A 141 -49.12 1.66 1.76
N CYS A 142 -48.54 1.18 2.87
CA CYS A 142 -47.62 0.05 3.00
C CYS A 142 -48.13 -1.22 2.33
N ALA A 143 -47.22 -1.96 1.68
CA ALA A 143 -47.21 -3.42 1.76
C ALA A 143 -45.82 -3.96 1.41
N SER A 144 -45.40 -4.92 2.24
CA SER A 144 -44.22 -5.78 2.16
C SER A 144 -44.14 -6.56 0.84
N VAL A 145 -42.93 -6.71 0.29
CA VAL A 145 -42.58 -7.84 -0.60
C VAL A 145 -41.14 -8.27 -0.29
N GLU A 146 -41.02 -9.26 0.58
CA GLU A 146 -39.95 -10.25 0.57
C GLU A 146 -40.06 -11.11 -0.72
N ASP A 147 -38.96 -11.78 -1.08
CA ASP A 147 -38.79 -12.69 -2.22
C ASP A 147 -38.50 -12.08 -3.60
N ALA A 148 -37.20 -11.86 -3.88
CA ALA A 148 -36.59 -12.20 -5.19
C ALA A 148 -35.06 -12.09 -5.14
N MET A 149 -34.36 -13.14 -4.69
CA MET A 149 -32.98 -13.39 -5.18
C MET A 149 -32.59 -14.86 -4.97
N LYS A 150 -32.92 -15.67 -5.96
CA LYS A 150 -32.33 -16.99 -6.23
C LYS A 150 -31.68 -16.94 -7.61
N GLN A 151 -30.52 -17.61 -7.69
CA GLN A 151 -29.80 -18.05 -8.88
C GLN A 151 -28.96 -17.01 -9.63
N GLN A 152 -27.63 -17.14 -9.51
CA GLN A 152 -26.82 -17.57 -10.65
C GLN A 152 -25.48 -18.15 -10.16
N HIS A 153 -25.40 -19.48 -10.24
CA HIS A 153 -24.15 -20.24 -10.26
C HIS A 153 -23.58 -20.13 -11.68
N ILE A 154 -22.33 -19.69 -11.83
CA ILE A 154 -21.54 -19.93 -13.04
C ILE A 154 -20.28 -20.68 -12.63
N VAL A 155 -20.24 -21.92 -13.10
CA VAL A 155 -19.14 -22.86 -13.07
C VAL A 155 -18.19 -22.49 -14.20
N THR A 156 -16.90 -22.29 -13.90
CA THR A 156 -15.85 -22.32 -14.92
C THR A 156 -14.78 -23.32 -14.49
N GLU A 157 -14.81 -24.48 -15.16
CA GLU A 157 -13.74 -25.46 -15.21
C GLU A 157 -12.55 -24.89 -16.00
N THR A 158 -11.35 -24.97 -15.45
CA THR A 158 -10.11 -24.75 -16.21
C THR A 158 -9.20 -25.97 -16.10
N LYS A 159 -8.92 -26.55 -17.27
CA LYS A 159 -8.17 -27.78 -17.50
C LYS A 159 -6.69 -27.62 -17.09
N ALA A 160 -6.20 -28.60 -16.34
CA ALA A 160 -4.81 -28.73 -15.94
C ALA A 160 -3.91 -29.16 -17.12
N TRP A 161 -2.78 -28.47 -17.26
CA TRP A 161 -1.68 -28.77 -18.17
C TRP A 161 -0.59 -29.52 -17.40
N THR A 162 -0.42 -30.82 -17.66
CA THR A 162 0.67 -31.63 -17.10
C THR A 162 1.87 -31.71 -18.05
N ARG A 163 3.08 -31.39 -17.56
CA ARG A 163 4.34 -31.81 -18.19
C ARG A 163 5.34 -32.35 -17.15
N ASN A 164 5.61 -33.64 -17.29
CA ASN A 164 6.62 -34.44 -16.56
C ASN A 164 8.07 -34.01 -16.84
N LYS A 165 8.97 -34.14 -15.85
CA LYS A 165 10.07 -35.15 -15.81
C LYS A 165 11.09 -34.96 -14.66
N LYS A 166 11.30 -36.06 -13.91
CA LYS A 166 12.56 -36.68 -13.41
C LYS A 166 13.47 -35.85 -12.46
N LYS A 167 14.16 -36.41 -11.47
CA LYS A 167 14.53 -37.79 -11.10
C LYS A 167 15.02 -37.78 -9.65
N GLN A 168 14.51 -38.71 -8.83
CA GLN A 168 15.07 -39.11 -7.54
C GLN A 168 16.32 -39.98 -7.77
N SER A 169 17.34 -39.78 -6.94
CA SER A 169 18.30 -40.82 -6.57
C SER A 169 18.60 -40.69 -5.09
N GLN A 170 18.10 -41.67 -4.33
CA GLN A 170 18.43 -41.96 -2.95
C GLN A 170 19.87 -42.50 -2.84
N GLN A 171 20.56 -42.17 -1.76
CA GLN A 171 21.48 -43.06 -1.07
C GLN A 171 21.56 -42.69 0.41
N GLN A 172 20.89 -43.48 1.25
CA GLN A 172 21.34 -43.84 2.60
C GLN A 172 22.53 -44.81 2.42
N VAL A 173 23.47 -45.06 3.34
CA VAL A 173 23.33 -45.53 4.74
C VAL A 173 24.68 -45.28 5.51
N PRO A 174 24.95 -45.80 6.75
CA PRO A 174 25.32 -45.02 7.94
C PRO A 174 26.73 -45.38 8.50
N VAL A 175 27.05 -45.01 9.77
CA VAL A 175 27.64 -45.89 10.83
C VAL A 175 28.47 -45.13 11.91
N LYS A 176 28.14 -45.42 13.19
CA LYS A 176 28.92 -45.47 14.47
C LYS A 176 29.63 -44.20 14.99
N SER A 177 29.31 -43.65 16.18
CA SER A 177 29.41 -44.12 17.58
C SER A 177 30.80 -44.00 18.22
N SER A 178 30.93 -43.18 19.27
CA SER A 178 31.73 -43.48 20.49
C SER A 178 31.54 -42.41 21.56
N ALA A 179 31.43 -42.87 22.80
CA ALA A 179 31.23 -42.10 24.03
C ALA A 179 32.53 -41.96 24.86
N SER A 180 32.61 -40.94 25.71
CA SER A 180 33.22 -40.89 27.07
C SER A 180 33.25 -39.42 27.55
N VAL A 181 32.57 -39.00 28.62
CA VAL A 181 32.86 -39.10 30.07
C VAL A 181 34.23 -38.53 30.48
N THR A 182 34.24 -37.41 31.22
CA THR A 182 34.71 -37.33 32.62
C THR A 182 34.42 -35.96 33.28
N ASN A 183 34.00 -36.04 34.55
CA ASN A 183 33.85 -34.98 35.54
C ASN A 183 35.20 -34.39 36.00
N ALA A 184 35.20 -33.12 36.44
CA ALA A 184 36.01 -32.68 37.58
C ALA A 184 35.38 -31.46 38.27
N LYS A 185 35.31 -31.53 39.59
CA LYS A 185 34.67 -30.63 40.54
C LYS A 185 35.74 -30.26 41.56
N SER A 186 35.94 -28.98 41.89
CA SER A 186 36.72 -28.59 43.07
C SER A 186 36.29 -27.23 43.62
N ASN A 187 35.91 -27.28 44.91
CA ASN A 187 35.85 -26.28 45.99
C ASN A 187 36.68 -24.98 45.74
N GLY A 188 36.30 -23.78 46.20
CA GLY A 188 35.65 -23.43 47.47
C GLY A 188 36.70 -22.73 48.37
N GLY A 189 36.48 -21.47 48.74
CA GLY A 189 37.37 -20.73 49.65
C GLY A 189 36.94 -19.26 49.84
N SER A 190 36.37 -18.97 51.01
CA SER A 190 36.02 -17.64 51.54
C SER A 190 37.05 -17.21 52.59
N ILE A 191 36.92 -15.97 53.11
CA ILE A 191 37.72 -15.17 54.07
C ILE A 191 38.46 -14.04 53.32
N GLY A 192 38.41 -12.74 53.66
CA GLY A 192 37.85 -11.99 54.78
C GLY A 192 38.61 -10.64 54.87
N VAL A 193 37.87 -9.54 54.92
CA VAL A 193 38.10 -8.21 55.56
C VAL A 193 39.56 -7.72 55.79
N VAL A 194 39.88 -6.49 55.36
CA VAL A 194 40.37 -5.34 56.18
C VAL A 194 40.66 -4.11 55.28
N LYS A 195 40.18 -2.94 55.74
CA LYS A 195 40.36 -1.56 55.22
C LYS A 195 41.73 -0.99 55.66
N PRO A 196 42.29 0.08 55.04
CA PRO A 196 42.01 1.42 55.60
C PRO A 196 41.99 2.62 54.63
N HIS A 197 41.51 3.71 55.22
CA HIS A 197 41.37 5.12 54.81
C HIS A 197 42.47 5.76 53.95
N ILE A 198 42.05 6.65 53.03
CA ILE A 198 42.62 8.00 52.85
C ILE A 198 41.47 8.99 52.50
N ASN A 199 41.32 10.05 53.31
CA ASN A 199 40.56 11.25 52.99
C ASN A 199 41.47 12.21 52.22
N THR A 200 40.98 12.85 51.16
CA THR A 200 41.53 14.14 50.71
C THR A 200 40.41 14.95 50.07
N GLU A 201 40.05 16.02 50.76
CA GLU A 201 39.21 17.12 50.27
C GLU A 201 39.89 17.78 49.06
N GLY A 202 39.11 18.05 48.01
CA GLY A 202 39.64 18.71 46.83
C GLY A 202 38.57 19.00 45.79
N ALA A 203 38.20 20.28 45.74
CA ALA A 203 37.79 21.04 44.55
C ALA A 203 36.51 20.64 43.78
N SER A 204 35.63 21.65 43.70
CA SER A 204 34.56 21.90 42.73
C SER A 204 34.70 21.18 41.38
N PRO A 205 33.57 20.66 40.84
CA PRO A 205 33.20 21.10 39.51
C PRO A 205 31.70 21.39 39.34
N ALA A 206 31.43 22.50 38.68
CA ALA A 206 30.31 22.82 37.81
C ALA A 206 29.10 21.87 37.84
N GLU A 207 27.97 22.39 38.34
CA GLU A 207 26.65 21.84 38.03
C GLU A 207 26.40 21.90 36.51
N PRO A 208 25.98 20.79 35.88
CA PRO A 208 25.52 20.81 34.51
C PRO A 208 24.07 21.34 34.48
N ASN A 209 23.84 22.39 33.71
CA ASN A 209 22.49 22.81 33.31
C ASN A 209 21.77 21.61 32.69
N LEU A 210 20.74 21.11 33.38
CA LEU A 210 19.70 20.26 32.82
C LEU A 210 18.94 21.07 31.76
N SER A 211 19.44 21.05 30.52
CA SER A 211 18.63 21.41 29.38
C SER A 211 17.52 20.38 29.25
N VAL A 212 16.31 20.81 29.56
CA VAL A 212 15.04 20.14 29.29
C VAL A 212 14.99 19.84 27.79
N TYR A 213 15.37 18.62 27.41
CA TYR A 213 15.25 18.14 26.04
C TYR A 213 13.78 17.83 25.77
N ALA A 214 13.19 18.78 25.07
CA ALA A 214 11.99 18.71 24.26
C ALA A 214 11.50 17.29 23.95
N GLY A 215 10.39 16.91 24.60
CA GLY A 215 9.46 15.92 24.07
C GLY A 215 8.73 16.50 22.87
N ILE A 216 9.38 16.55 21.72
CA ILE A 216 8.69 16.78 20.45
C ILE A 216 8.02 15.46 20.08
N HIS A 217 6.83 15.24 20.62
CA HIS A 217 5.85 14.36 20.00
C HIS A 217 5.45 15.00 18.68
N SER A 218 6.26 14.75 17.65
CA SER A 218 5.85 14.99 16.27
C SER A 218 4.85 13.89 15.93
N GLU A 219 3.61 14.05 16.40
CA GLU A 219 2.46 13.41 15.77
C GLU A 219 2.33 14.06 14.40
N GLU A 220 3.14 13.55 13.46
CA GLU A 220 2.96 13.78 12.05
C GLU A 220 1.49 13.46 11.74
N ASN A 221 0.77 14.48 11.26
CA ASN A 221 -0.53 14.38 10.62
C ASN A 221 -0.41 13.46 9.40
N VAL A 222 -0.30 12.16 9.63
CA VAL A 222 -0.41 11.15 8.59
C VAL A 222 -1.89 11.13 8.23
N SER A 223 -2.20 11.73 7.09
CA SER A 223 -3.47 11.58 6.40
C SER A 223 -4.02 10.17 6.63
N SER A 224 -5.25 10.08 7.15
CA SER A 224 -5.90 8.81 7.49
C SER A 224 -6.32 8.00 6.25
N SER A 225 -5.55 8.10 5.16
CA SER A 225 -5.77 7.33 3.95
C SER A 225 -5.56 5.85 4.26
N VAL A 226 -6.63 5.10 4.11
CA VAL A 226 -6.62 3.63 4.15
C VAL A 226 -5.99 3.16 2.84
N HIS A 227 -4.84 2.47 2.92
CA HIS A 227 -4.19 1.88 1.75
C HIS A 227 -4.47 0.39 1.70
N PHE A 228 -4.97 -0.12 0.58
CA PHE A 228 -5.09 -1.56 0.35
C PHE A 228 -3.86 -2.07 -0.38
N PHE A 229 -3.41 -3.27 -0.04
CA PHE A 229 -2.33 -3.92 -0.77
C PHE A 229 -2.82 -4.23 -2.19
N PRO A 230 -2.08 -3.87 -3.25
CA PRO A 230 -2.55 -4.14 -4.62
C PRO A 230 -2.50 -5.64 -4.93
N ASP A 231 -3.51 -6.17 -5.62
CA ASP A 231 -3.58 -7.60 -5.96
C ASP A 231 -2.61 -7.98 -7.07
N ASP A 232 -2.58 -7.16 -8.12
CA ASP A 232 -1.88 -7.49 -9.35
C ASP A 232 -0.44 -6.97 -9.38
N HIS A 233 -0.11 -6.03 -8.50
CA HIS A 233 1.13 -5.25 -8.57
C HIS A 233 1.81 -5.12 -7.19
N PRO A 234 3.14 -5.08 -7.14
CA PRO A 234 3.85 -4.86 -5.89
C PRO A 234 3.55 -3.44 -5.35
N ALA A 235 3.45 -3.32 -4.03
CA ALA A 235 3.45 -2.01 -3.37
C ALA A 235 4.82 -1.35 -3.56
N ASN A 236 4.85 -0.04 -3.76
CA ASN A 236 6.09 0.73 -3.86
C ASN A 236 6.37 1.48 -2.55
N MET A 237 7.61 1.40 -2.07
CA MET A 237 8.14 2.25 -1.01
C MET A 237 9.27 3.08 -1.58
N LEU A 238 9.08 4.40 -1.60
CA LEU A 238 10.09 5.38 -2.00
C LEU A 238 10.64 6.05 -0.75
N VAL A 239 11.94 5.96 -0.55
CA VAL A 239 12.65 6.57 0.59
C VAL A 239 13.56 7.65 0.07
N PHE A 240 13.43 8.86 0.59
CA PHE A 240 14.23 10.03 0.22
C PHE A 240 15.30 10.33 1.28
N ASN A 241 16.31 11.12 0.89
CA ASN A 241 17.41 11.54 1.76
C ASN A 241 18.11 10.35 2.45
N VAL A 242 18.35 9.29 1.69
CA VAL A 242 18.85 8.00 2.20
C VAL A 242 20.24 8.15 2.82
N SER A 243 21.06 9.08 2.34
CA SER A 243 22.35 9.43 2.92
C SER A 243 22.21 10.03 4.34
N SER A 244 21.21 10.89 4.55
CA SER A 244 20.90 11.42 5.89
C SER A 244 20.29 10.36 6.79
N LEU A 245 19.42 9.51 6.23
CA LEU A 245 18.83 8.37 6.94
C LEU A 245 19.91 7.43 7.48
N ALA A 246 20.93 7.14 6.66
CA ALA A 246 22.06 6.29 7.01
C ALA A 246 22.84 6.79 8.22
N VAL A 247 23.03 8.11 8.34
CA VAL A 247 23.69 8.73 9.50
C VAL A 247 22.79 8.72 10.73
N SER A 248 21.49 9.01 10.54
CA SER A 248 20.55 9.14 11.66
C SER A 248 20.15 7.81 12.31
N GLY A 249 20.22 6.70 11.55
CA GLY A 249 19.70 5.39 11.97
C GLY A 249 18.18 5.36 12.21
N LYS A 250 17.45 6.43 11.84
CA LYS A 250 15.99 6.50 12.00
C LYS A 250 15.30 5.47 11.12
N ILE A 251 14.16 4.97 11.60
CA ILE A 251 13.34 4.02 10.84
C ILE A 251 12.35 4.81 9.98
N THR A 252 12.48 4.68 8.66
CA THR A 252 11.47 5.13 7.70
C THR A 252 10.46 4.00 7.50
N LYS A 253 9.18 4.34 7.50
CA LYS A 253 8.09 3.36 7.36
C LYS A 253 7.29 3.61 6.09
N SER A 254 6.81 2.55 5.46
CA SER A 254 5.81 2.66 4.39
C SER A 254 4.45 3.11 4.96
N PRO A 255 3.48 3.48 4.10
CA PRO A 255 2.08 3.46 4.47
C PRO A 255 1.68 2.09 5.03
N VAL A 256 0.61 2.06 5.81
CA VAL A 256 0.04 0.82 6.35
C VAL A 256 -0.92 0.26 5.32
N TYR A 257 -0.66 -0.96 4.84
CA TYR A 257 -1.46 -1.62 3.83
C TYR A 257 -2.35 -2.70 4.45
N TYR A 258 -3.63 -2.73 4.08
CA TYR A 258 -4.55 -3.81 4.41
C TYR A 258 -4.41 -4.94 3.39
N LEU A 259 -4.23 -6.17 3.86
CA LEU A 259 -4.21 -7.35 2.99
C LEU A 259 -5.64 -7.71 2.56
N GLN A 260 -5.81 -8.14 1.32
CA GLN A 260 -7.13 -8.44 0.76
C GLN A 260 -7.60 -9.86 1.09
N ASP A 261 -6.67 -10.80 1.10
CA ASP A 261 -6.88 -12.22 1.33
C ASP A 261 -6.92 -12.60 2.82
N CYS A 262 -6.59 -11.65 3.71
CA CYS A 262 -6.41 -11.88 5.14
C CYS A 262 -6.82 -10.63 5.93
N PRO A 263 -7.56 -10.74 7.06
CA PRO A 263 -7.91 -9.59 7.91
C PRO A 263 -6.71 -9.13 8.75
N CYS A 264 -5.66 -8.69 8.06
CA CYS A 264 -4.41 -8.19 8.59
C CYS A 264 -4.01 -6.92 7.87
N LYS A 265 -3.20 -6.12 8.53
CA LYS A 265 -2.48 -5.01 7.91
C LYS A 265 -0.99 -5.17 8.10
N VAL A 266 -0.21 -4.63 7.18
CA VAL A 266 1.25 -4.74 7.12
C VAL A 266 1.90 -3.38 6.88
N GLN A 267 3.08 -3.18 7.46
CA GLN A 267 3.92 -2.00 7.24
C GLN A 267 5.37 -2.42 7.12
N LEU A 268 6.05 -1.90 6.10
CA LEU A 268 7.47 -2.11 5.88
C LEU A 268 8.26 -1.01 6.60
N GLY A 269 9.28 -1.40 7.34
CA GLY A 269 10.24 -0.51 7.98
C GLY A 269 11.64 -0.68 7.38
N LEU A 270 12.35 0.43 7.19
CA LEU A 270 13.70 0.49 6.63
C LEU A 270 14.56 1.45 7.45
N TRP A 271 15.78 1.03 7.77
CA TRP A 271 16.78 1.87 8.44
C TRP A 271 18.20 1.38 8.09
N PHE A 272 19.20 2.12 8.54
CA PHE A 272 20.59 1.65 8.56
C PHE A 272 20.98 1.36 10.00
N ASP A 273 21.56 0.19 10.24
CA ASP A 273 21.93 -0.24 11.58
C ASP A 273 23.24 0.43 12.07
N SER A 274 23.71 0.04 13.25
CA SER A 274 24.95 0.60 13.83
C SER A 274 26.21 0.28 13.04
N LYS A 275 26.16 -0.68 12.11
CA LYS A 275 27.24 -1.01 11.16
C LYS A 275 27.07 -0.28 9.83
N ASN A 276 26.10 0.63 9.74
CA ASN A 276 25.72 1.32 8.52
C ASN A 276 25.27 0.36 7.40
N GLU A 277 24.73 -0.80 7.79
CA GLU A 277 24.14 -1.77 6.88
C GLU A 277 22.64 -1.55 6.80
N LEU A 278 22.09 -1.63 5.58
CA LEU A 278 20.65 -1.56 5.35
C LEU A 278 19.97 -2.70 6.09
N ALA A 279 18.95 -2.36 6.87
CA ALA A 279 18.13 -3.28 7.61
C ALA A 279 16.65 -3.00 7.33
N MET A 280 15.85 -4.06 7.28
CA MET A 280 14.41 -3.96 7.06
C MET A 280 13.64 -4.95 7.92
N ASN A 281 12.40 -4.58 8.23
CA ASN A 281 11.43 -5.47 8.84
C ASN A 281 10.03 -5.23 8.26
N ALA A 282 9.16 -6.21 8.38
CA ALA A 282 7.73 -6.02 8.21
C ALA A 282 7.04 -6.22 9.55
N THR A 283 6.14 -5.31 9.89
CA THR A 283 5.25 -5.47 11.04
C THR A 283 3.85 -5.80 10.53
N LEU A 284 3.28 -6.89 11.01
CA LEU A 284 1.92 -7.32 10.71
C LEU A 284 1.04 -7.17 11.94
N TRP A 285 -0.21 -6.74 11.75
CA TRP A 285 -1.22 -6.63 12.81
C TRP A 285 -2.49 -7.35 12.42
N GLY A 286 -3.06 -8.11 13.35
CA GLY A 286 -4.39 -8.70 13.20
C GLY A 286 -5.48 -7.64 13.33
N LEU A 287 -6.50 -7.73 12.47
CA LEU A 287 -7.69 -6.87 12.52
C LEU A 287 -8.89 -7.59 13.12
N ALA A 288 -8.95 -8.91 12.95
CA ALA A 288 -10.05 -9.74 13.42
C ALA A 288 -10.05 -9.85 14.95
N PRO A 289 -11.23 -9.73 15.62
CA PRO A 289 -11.35 -9.90 17.06
C PRO A 289 -10.96 -11.32 17.51
N GLN A 290 -11.19 -12.31 16.65
CA GLN A 290 -10.70 -13.67 16.82
C GLN A 290 -9.34 -13.84 16.15
N ALA A 291 -8.53 -14.77 16.65
CA ALA A 291 -7.25 -15.09 16.04
C ALA A 291 -7.47 -15.72 14.66
N LEU A 292 -6.58 -15.43 13.71
CA LEU A 292 -6.56 -16.13 12.42
C LEU A 292 -6.44 -17.64 12.66
N ASN A 293 -7.50 -18.36 12.27
CA ASN A 293 -7.56 -19.81 12.27
C ASN A 293 -7.93 -20.27 10.85
N PRO A 294 -7.10 -21.11 10.22
CA PRO A 294 -5.83 -21.63 10.75
C PRO A 294 -4.72 -20.56 10.89
N PRO A 295 -3.62 -20.86 11.62
CA PRO A 295 -2.41 -20.05 11.57
C PRO A 295 -1.98 -19.80 10.12
N ARG A 296 -1.48 -18.60 9.86
CA ARG A 296 -1.06 -18.20 8.52
C ARG A 296 0.45 -18.07 8.41
N ILE A 297 0.92 -18.41 7.22
CA ILE A 297 2.29 -18.18 6.77
C ILE A 297 2.26 -16.98 5.83
N PHE A 298 3.16 -16.03 6.04
CA PHE A 298 3.31 -14.86 5.20
C PHE A 298 4.63 -14.96 4.42
N THR A 299 4.54 -14.91 3.10
CA THR A 299 5.71 -14.80 2.22
C THR A 299 5.85 -13.34 1.80
N LEU A 300 6.98 -12.72 2.15
CA LEU A 300 7.31 -11.35 1.80
C LEU A 300 8.46 -11.34 0.81
N ASN A 301 8.26 -10.71 -0.35
CA ASN A 301 9.34 -10.51 -1.31
C ASN A 301 9.51 -9.04 -1.61
N GLY A 302 10.75 -8.65 -1.88
CA GLY A 302 11.08 -7.27 -2.19
C GLY A 302 12.20 -7.18 -3.21
N SER A 303 12.15 -6.11 -3.99
CA SER A 303 13.11 -5.82 -5.03
C SER A 303 13.38 -4.32 -5.07
N ILE A 304 14.61 -3.95 -5.39
CA ILE A 304 15.07 -2.56 -5.43
C ILE A 304 15.35 -2.13 -6.88
N LYS A 305 14.93 -0.92 -7.23
CA LYS A 305 15.11 -0.37 -8.57
C LYS A 305 16.56 0.01 -8.83
N ASN A 306 17.13 -0.46 -9.94
CA ASN A 306 18.41 0.02 -10.42
C ASN A 306 18.21 1.25 -11.32
N LYS A 307 18.88 2.37 -11.03
CA LYS A 307 18.71 3.62 -11.79
C LYS A 307 19.16 3.51 -13.25
N ASN A 308 20.21 2.73 -13.53
CA ASN A 308 20.77 2.66 -14.88
C ASN A 308 19.96 1.76 -15.81
N SER A 309 19.53 0.59 -15.34
CA SER A 309 18.74 -0.33 -16.16
C SER A 309 17.24 -0.08 -16.08
N GLY A 310 16.76 0.65 -15.07
CA GLY A 310 15.34 0.80 -14.75
C GLY A 310 14.68 -0.48 -14.20
N SER A 311 15.38 -1.62 -14.25
CA SER A 311 14.90 -2.91 -13.76
C SER A 311 14.98 -3.02 -12.24
N TYR A 312 14.16 -3.91 -11.69
CA TYR A 312 14.19 -4.26 -10.27
C TYR A 312 15.06 -5.49 -10.03
N THR A 313 15.88 -5.45 -8.99
CA THR A 313 16.72 -6.55 -8.53
C THR A 313 16.17 -7.09 -7.22
N ALA A 314 16.05 -8.42 -7.09
CA ALA A 314 15.61 -9.05 -5.85
C ALA A 314 16.51 -8.66 -4.66
N LEU A 315 15.88 -8.18 -3.58
CA LEU A 315 16.50 -7.66 -2.37
C LEU A 315 16.25 -8.56 -1.15
N PHE A 316 15.03 -9.07 -1.00
CA PHE A 316 14.67 -10.02 0.04
C PHE A 316 13.57 -10.96 -0.42
N ALA A 317 13.55 -12.15 0.18
CA ALA A 317 12.49 -13.14 0.08
C ALA A 317 12.49 -13.90 1.41
N VAL A 318 11.49 -13.65 2.24
CA VAL A 318 11.38 -14.25 3.57
C VAL A 318 10.00 -14.88 3.74
N GLU A 319 9.99 -16.04 4.36
CA GLU A 319 8.78 -16.73 4.76
C GLU A 319 8.69 -16.71 6.27
N SER A 320 7.52 -16.33 6.79
CA SER A 320 7.30 -16.31 8.22
C SER A 320 7.09 -17.72 8.77
N GLN A 321 7.32 -17.91 10.07
CA GLN A 321 6.75 -19.07 10.74
C GLN A 321 5.22 -18.96 10.74
N PRO A 322 4.47 -20.08 10.86
CA PRO A 322 3.04 -20.03 11.06
C PRO A 322 2.71 -19.30 12.37
N PHE A 323 1.81 -18.31 12.33
CA PHE A 323 1.28 -17.70 13.56
C PHE A 323 -0.15 -17.20 13.38
N SER A 324 -0.89 -17.17 14.48
CA SER A 324 -2.26 -16.67 14.54
C SER A 324 -2.26 -15.23 15.04
N LEU A 325 -2.53 -14.26 14.16
CA LEU A 325 -2.74 -12.87 14.55
C LEU A 325 -4.17 -12.69 15.09
N LYS A 326 -4.29 -12.12 16.29
CA LYS A 326 -5.55 -11.59 16.82
C LYS A 326 -5.51 -10.07 16.87
N LYS A 327 -6.66 -9.42 16.99
CA LYS A 327 -6.76 -7.97 17.20
C LYS A 327 -5.82 -7.53 18.32
N SER A 328 -5.10 -6.44 18.08
CA SER A 328 -4.11 -5.85 19.01
C SER A 328 -2.81 -6.65 19.21
N THR A 329 -2.61 -7.77 18.51
CA THR A 329 -1.29 -8.40 18.43
C THR A 329 -0.56 -7.98 17.17
N SER A 330 0.75 -7.82 17.29
CA SER A 330 1.64 -7.53 16.18
C SER A 330 2.79 -8.52 16.14
N GLN A 331 3.18 -8.94 14.95
CA GLN A 331 4.36 -9.74 14.71
C GLN A 331 5.32 -8.96 13.81
N THR A 332 6.59 -8.89 14.21
CA THR A 332 7.65 -8.28 13.40
C THR A 332 8.51 -9.37 12.78
N ILE A 333 8.66 -9.33 11.46
CA ILE A 333 9.50 -10.23 10.69
C ILE A 333 10.73 -9.44 10.24
N LYS A 334 11.91 -9.85 10.75
CA LYS A 334 13.18 -9.30 10.28
C LYS A 334 13.52 -9.90 8.91
N MET A 335 14.00 -9.07 7.99
CA MET A 335 14.35 -9.50 6.63
C MET A 335 15.86 -9.62 6.49
N ASP A 336 16.30 -10.76 5.94
CA ASP A 336 17.69 -10.94 5.53
C ASP A 336 17.88 -10.35 4.13
N LEU A 337 18.64 -9.25 4.05
CA LEU A 337 18.80 -8.50 2.82
C LEU A 337 20.00 -8.99 2.01
N SER A 338 19.77 -9.26 0.72
CA SER A 338 20.83 -9.59 -0.23
C SER A 338 20.44 -9.20 -1.65
N LEU A 339 21.34 -8.52 -2.36
CA LEU A 339 21.14 -8.20 -3.78
C LEU A 339 21.52 -9.41 -4.63
N ARG A 340 20.52 -10.04 -5.24
CA ARG A 340 20.73 -11.18 -6.14
C ARG A 340 20.82 -10.69 -7.59
N THR A 341 22.04 -10.51 -8.07
CA THR A 341 22.32 -10.06 -9.44
C THR A 341 22.78 -11.22 -10.32
N LYS A 342 22.81 -11.02 -11.65
CA LYS A 342 23.42 -12.00 -12.58
C LYS A 342 24.90 -12.29 -12.28
N ARG A 343 25.60 -11.37 -11.59
CA ARG A 343 27.03 -11.50 -11.24
C ARG A 343 27.25 -12.17 -9.88
N GLY A 344 26.18 -12.46 -9.14
CA GLY A 344 26.24 -13.08 -7.82
C GLY A 344 25.36 -12.38 -6.79
N THR A 345 25.48 -12.86 -5.56
CA THR A 345 24.74 -12.38 -4.39
C THR A 345 25.62 -11.45 -3.56
N HIS A 346 25.09 -10.29 -3.18
CA HIS A 346 25.80 -9.32 -2.34
C HIS A 346 25.03 -9.10 -1.04
N SER A 347 25.66 -9.44 0.09
CA SER A 347 25.20 -9.10 1.45
C SER A 347 25.87 -7.81 1.93
N ASN A 348 25.55 -7.35 3.14
CA ASN A 348 26.15 -6.17 3.81
C ASN A 348 25.95 -4.90 2.99
N LEU A 349 24.68 -4.56 2.76
CA LEU A 349 24.27 -3.49 1.87
C LEU A 349 24.42 -2.13 2.55
N THR A 350 25.57 -1.49 2.42
CA THR A 350 25.79 -0.11 2.87
C THR A 350 25.30 0.90 1.84
N ILE A 351 25.13 2.16 2.24
CA ILE A 351 24.76 3.24 1.32
C ILE A 351 25.77 3.40 0.17
N ALA A 352 27.08 3.33 0.47
CA ALA A 352 28.14 3.40 -0.53
C ALA A 352 28.08 2.22 -1.53
N ASN A 353 27.74 1.03 -1.04
CA ASN A 353 27.54 -0.15 -1.89
C ASN A 353 26.32 0.02 -2.81
N LEU A 354 25.22 0.61 -2.31
CA LEU A 354 24.03 0.87 -3.12
C LEU A 354 24.28 1.97 -4.16
N GLN A 355 24.98 3.05 -3.80
CA GLN A 355 25.35 4.14 -4.70
C GLN A 355 26.26 3.66 -5.83
N SER A 356 27.38 3.01 -5.51
CA SER A 356 28.34 2.50 -6.50
C SER A 356 27.71 1.49 -7.48
N ARG A 357 26.63 0.82 -7.07
CA ARG A 357 25.89 -0.16 -7.88
C ARG A 357 24.64 0.41 -8.54
N ASN A 358 24.42 1.72 -8.46
CA ASN A 358 23.32 2.41 -9.12
C ASN A 358 21.93 2.00 -8.57
N TYR A 359 21.79 1.83 -7.27
CA TYR A 359 20.49 1.60 -6.61
C TYR A 359 19.96 2.83 -5.86
N VAL A 360 20.81 3.87 -5.70
CA VAL A 360 20.39 5.19 -5.23
C VAL A 360 20.17 6.09 -6.44
N MET A 361 18.98 6.66 -6.54
CA MET A 361 18.60 7.61 -7.56
C MET A 361 19.22 8.97 -7.24
N ASP A 362 19.81 9.61 -8.25
CA ASP A 362 20.44 10.93 -8.10
C ASP A 362 19.40 12.02 -7.81
N ASP A 363 18.19 11.84 -8.34
CA ASP A 363 17.06 12.70 -8.02
C ASP A 363 16.59 12.41 -6.57
N ARG A 364 16.85 13.40 -5.70
CA ARG A 364 16.48 13.44 -4.28
C ARG A 364 17.11 12.39 -3.37
N ASP A 365 18.28 11.84 -3.73
CA ASP A 365 19.03 10.87 -2.91
C ASP A 365 18.10 9.76 -2.39
N SER A 366 17.50 9.02 -3.33
CA SER A 366 16.35 8.16 -3.04
C SER A 366 16.52 6.70 -3.46
N ILE A 367 15.84 5.79 -2.77
CA ILE A 367 15.73 4.38 -3.15
C ILE A 367 14.27 4.00 -3.34
N SER A 368 13.99 3.16 -4.35
CA SER A 368 12.64 2.67 -4.65
C SER A 368 12.58 1.15 -4.52
N ILE A 369 11.70 0.67 -3.65
CA ILE A 369 11.53 -0.74 -3.33
C ILE A 369 10.12 -1.18 -3.72
N ASN A 370 10.03 -2.16 -4.60
CA ASN A 370 8.80 -2.88 -4.90
C ASN A 370 8.72 -4.11 -4.00
N TRP A 371 7.62 -4.29 -3.29
CA TRP A 371 7.44 -5.42 -2.39
C TRP A 371 6.03 -5.99 -2.47
N ASN A 372 5.90 -7.27 -2.15
CA ASN A 372 4.64 -8.00 -2.09
C ASN A 372 4.54 -8.81 -0.80
N VAL A 373 3.30 -9.10 -0.39
CA VAL A 373 2.99 -9.99 0.72
C VAL A 373 1.94 -10.96 0.23
N ILE A 374 2.21 -12.25 0.38
CA ILE A 374 1.28 -13.32 0.07
C ILE A 374 0.97 -14.04 1.38
N SER A 375 -0.30 -14.21 1.71
CA SER A 375 -0.69 -15.03 2.85
C SER A 375 -1.15 -16.41 2.38
N LYS A 376 -0.77 -17.45 3.13
CA LYS A 376 -1.20 -18.83 2.87
C LYS A 376 -1.66 -19.48 4.17
N ASP A 377 -2.70 -20.28 4.06
CA ASP A 377 -3.15 -21.15 5.14
C ASP A 377 -2.20 -22.36 5.24
N GLU A 378 -1.71 -22.66 6.44
CA GLU A 378 -0.77 -23.77 6.68
C GLU A 378 -1.32 -25.12 6.19
N PHE A 379 -2.64 -25.32 6.31
CA PHE A 379 -3.30 -26.59 5.97
C PHE A 379 -3.78 -26.72 4.53
N ALA A 380 -3.69 -25.65 3.72
CA ALA A 380 -4.16 -25.71 2.32
C ALA A 380 -3.32 -26.65 1.43
N ASN A 381 -2.12 -27.04 1.87
CA ASN A 381 -1.25 -27.96 1.12
C ASN A 381 -1.43 -29.45 1.48
N LEU A 382 -2.37 -29.79 2.38
CA LEU A 382 -2.61 -31.16 2.85
C LEU A 382 -3.85 -31.82 2.22
N LEU A 383 -4.49 -31.16 1.26
CA LEU A 383 -5.61 -31.65 0.45
C LEU A 383 -5.22 -31.60 -1.03
#